data_AF-A0A937UKX7-F1
#
_entry.id   AF-A0A937UKX7-F1
#
_cell.length_a   1.000
_cell.length_b   1.000
_cell.length_c   1.000
_cell.angle_alpha   90.00
_cell.angle_beta   90.00
_cell.angle_gamma   90.00
#
_symmetry.space_group_name_H-M   'P 1'
#
loop_
_entity.id
_entity.type
_entity.pdbx_description
1 polymer ?
#
loop_
_entity_poly.entity_id
_entity_poly.type
_entity_poly.pdbx_seq_one_letter_code
_entity_poly.pdbx_strand_id
1 'polypeptide(L)'
;NAVSDARLTTVNVERAFEELAYSTRTLESRLGCTVDLMAYPEGCHSLDVADLAEEAGYRAAFTTDSGPLRRGDNPFALRRLDVCCGDCRGLRGRFSPSIFAQQLRRAAHIPPPVVEEDEE
;
A
#
# COMPACT_ATOMS: atom_id res chain seq x y z
N ASN A 1 -19.64 -9.71 11.71
CA ASN A 1 -18.37 -9.34 12.35
C ASN A 1 -17.58 -8.49 11.36
N ALA A 2 -17.32 -7.24 11.72
CA ALA A 2 -16.56 -6.32 10.87
C ALA A 2 -15.07 -6.54 11.09
N VAL A 3 -14.30 -6.68 10.01
CA VAL A 3 -12.83 -6.64 10.04
C VAL A 3 -12.46 -5.28 10.63
N SER A 4 -11.76 -5.30 11.75
CA SER A 4 -11.40 -4.07 12.45
C SER A 4 -10.22 -3.41 11.72
N ASP A 5 -10.21 -2.07 11.64
CA ASP A 5 -9.07 -1.24 11.16
C ASP A 5 -7.91 -1.29 12.16
N ALA A 6 -7.70 -2.46 12.76
CA ALA A 6 -6.70 -2.70 13.77
C ALA A 6 -5.34 -2.72 13.07
N ARG A 7 -4.40 -1.96 13.63
CA ARG A 7 -3.00 -1.99 13.21
C ARG A 7 -2.49 -3.42 13.33
N LEU A 8 -2.29 -4.09 12.19
CA LEU A 8 -1.82 -5.48 12.11
C LEU A 8 -0.50 -5.69 12.86
N THR A 9 0.28 -4.61 13.03
CA THR A 9 1.53 -4.58 13.78
C THR A 9 1.35 -4.56 15.31
N THR A 10 0.13 -4.49 15.84
CA THR A 10 -0.14 -4.33 17.28
C THR A 10 -1.02 -5.44 17.88
N VAL A 11 -1.65 -6.26 17.03
CA VAL A 11 -2.41 -7.44 17.45
C VAL A 11 -1.48 -8.67 17.49
N ASN A 12 -1.87 -9.73 18.20
CA ASN A 12 -1.08 -10.96 18.17
C ASN A 12 -1.12 -11.59 16.76
N VAL A 13 -0.10 -12.40 16.47
CA VAL A 13 0.11 -13.05 15.17
C VAL A 13 -1.09 -13.88 14.72
N GLU A 14 -1.66 -14.69 15.61
CA GLU A 14 -2.82 -15.55 15.31
C GLU A 14 -4.04 -14.72 14.89
N ARG A 15 -4.33 -13.64 15.63
CA ARG A 15 -5.46 -12.75 15.31
C ARG A 15 -5.21 -11.94 14.04
N ALA A 16 -3.97 -11.52 13.78
CA ALA A 16 -3.62 -10.88 12.51
C ALA A 16 -3.92 -11.80 11.32
N PHE A 17 -3.49 -13.07 11.41
CA PHE A 17 -3.73 -14.06 10.39
C PHE A 17 -5.23 -14.35 10.20
N GLU A 18 -5.98 -14.54 11.29
CA GLU A 18 -7.43 -14.77 11.23
C GLU A 18 -8.19 -13.62 10.57
N GLU A 19 -7.85 -12.37 10.90
CA GLU A 19 -8.46 -11.18 10.29
C GLU A 19 -8.16 -11.11 8.78
N LEU A 20 -6.92 -11.39 8.37
CA LEU A 20 -6.50 -11.42 6.97
C LEU A 20 -7.27 -12.50 6.18
N ALA A 21 -7.25 -13.74 6.67
CA ALA A 21 -7.93 -14.86 6.02
C ALA A 21 -9.47 -14.66 5.98
N TYR A 22 -10.06 -14.15 7.07
CA TYR A 22 -11.49 -13.88 7.14
C TYR A 22 -11.90 -12.75 6.19
N SER A 23 -11.11 -11.68 6.09
CA SER A 23 -11.33 -10.57 5.17
C SER A 23 -11.34 -11.05 3.72
N THR A 24 -10.31 -11.81 3.31
CA THR A 24 -10.21 -12.38 1.96
C THR A 24 -11.42 -13.25 1.64
N ARG A 25 -11.72 -14.25 2.48
CA ARG A 25 -12.86 -15.15 2.26
C ARG A 25 -14.19 -14.40 2.17
N THR A 26 -14.36 -13.37 2.98
CA THR A 26 -15.57 -12.54 2.96
C THR A 26 -15.67 -11.76 1.65
N LEU A 27 -14.59 -11.14 1.20
CA LEU A 27 -14.58 -10.38 -0.06
C LEU A 27 -14.75 -11.29 -1.28
N GLU A 28 -14.06 -12.41 -1.33
CA GLU A 28 -14.19 -13.38 -2.43
C GLU A 28 -15.61 -13.93 -2.54
N SER A 29 -16.25 -14.24 -1.40
CA SER A 29 -17.64 -14.72 -1.39
C SER A 29 -18.64 -13.69 -1.92
N ARG A 30 -18.33 -12.39 -1.77
CA ARG A 30 -19.20 -11.29 -2.19
C ARG A 30 -18.93 -10.83 -3.63
N LEU A 31 -17.67 -10.85 -4.05
CA LEU A 31 -17.24 -10.37 -5.36
C LEU A 31 -17.25 -11.47 -6.42
N GLY A 32 -17.17 -12.74 -6.02
CA GLY A 32 -17.11 -13.88 -6.93
C GLY A 32 -15.79 -13.97 -7.71
N CYS A 33 -14.74 -13.30 -7.23
CA CYS A 33 -13.40 -13.32 -7.80
C CYS A 33 -12.36 -13.50 -6.69
N THR A 34 -11.16 -13.94 -7.07
CA THR A 34 -10.02 -14.05 -6.15
C THR A 34 -9.62 -12.67 -5.63
N VAL A 35 -9.26 -12.58 -4.35
CA VAL A 35 -8.75 -11.37 -3.71
C VAL A 35 -7.33 -11.66 -3.22
N ASP A 36 -6.36 -11.37 -4.08
CA ASP A 36 -4.93 -11.69 -3.87
C ASP A 36 -4.06 -10.44 -3.64
N LEU A 37 -4.67 -9.26 -3.51
CA LEU A 37 -3.99 -8.00 -3.24
C LEU A 37 -4.57 -7.31 -2.00
N MET A 38 -3.71 -6.70 -1.19
CA MET A 38 -4.11 -5.96 0.00
C MET A 38 -3.43 -4.61 0.14
N ALA A 39 -3.93 -3.75 1.02
CA ALA A 39 -3.26 -2.51 1.44
C ALA A 39 -3.21 -2.47 2.97
N TYR A 40 -2.05 -2.12 3.53
CA TYR A 40 -1.90 -2.02 4.97
C TYR A 40 -2.65 -0.78 5.50
N PRO A 41 -3.51 -0.95 6.53
CA PRO A 41 -4.09 0.19 7.23
C PRO A 41 -2.99 1.13 7.72
N GLU A 42 -3.15 2.43 7.47
CA GLU A 42 -2.16 3.48 7.76
C GLU A 42 -0.76 3.27 7.13
N GLY A 43 -0.58 2.25 6.28
CA GLY A 43 0.72 1.82 5.76
C GLY A 43 1.63 1.11 6.77
N CYS A 44 1.12 0.80 7.97
CA CYS A 44 1.89 0.11 9.01
C CYS A 44 2.18 -1.34 8.58
N HIS A 45 3.45 -1.66 8.33
CA HIS A 45 3.90 -2.98 7.92
C HIS A 45 5.19 -3.38 8.67
N SER A 46 5.40 -4.68 8.82
CA SER A 46 6.64 -5.30 9.32
C SER A 46 6.91 -6.57 8.52
N LEU A 47 8.12 -7.14 8.64
CA LEU A 47 8.44 -8.41 8.00
C LEU A 47 7.48 -9.52 8.44
N ASP A 48 7.22 -9.64 9.75
CA ASP A 48 6.29 -10.62 10.30
C ASP A 48 4.88 -10.51 9.69
N VAL A 49 4.38 -9.28 9.49
CA VAL A 49 3.05 -9.06 8.91
C VAL A 49 3.04 -9.35 7.40
N ALA A 50 4.16 -9.13 6.71
CA ALA A 50 4.32 -9.51 5.30
C ALA A 50 4.28 -11.05 5.14
N ASP A 51 4.99 -11.77 6.00
CA ASP A 51 5.01 -13.24 6.00
C ASP A 51 3.60 -13.80 6.26
N LEU A 52 2.88 -13.24 7.24
CA LEU A 52 1.48 -13.64 7.51
C LEU A 52 0.54 -13.34 6.33
N ALA A 53 0.77 -12.24 5.61
CA ALA A 53 -0.01 -11.91 4.42
C ALA A 53 0.26 -12.90 3.28
N GLU A 54 1.51 -13.30 3.09
CA GLU A 54 1.88 -14.34 2.13
C GLU A 54 1.24 -15.69 2.50
N GLU A 55 1.32 -16.09 3.77
CA GLU A 55 0.68 -17.32 4.28
C GLU A 55 -0.85 -17.30 4.14
N ALA A 56 -1.47 -16.13 4.28
CA ALA A 56 -2.91 -15.95 4.08
C ALA A 56 -3.34 -16.01 2.60
N GLY A 57 -2.38 -16.08 1.66
CA GLY A 57 -2.63 -16.24 0.23
C GLY A 57 -2.59 -14.94 -0.58
N TYR A 58 -2.14 -13.83 -0.01
CA TYR A 58 -1.91 -12.60 -0.78
C TYR A 58 -0.64 -12.72 -1.63
N ARG A 59 -0.65 -12.06 -2.78
CA ARG A 59 0.49 -11.99 -3.73
C ARG A 59 1.27 -10.68 -3.64
N ALA A 60 0.63 -9.62 -3.14
CA ALA A 60 1.26 -8.33 -2.93
C ALA A 60 0.45 -7.45 -1.97
N ALA A 61 1.13 -6.50 -1.34
CA ALA A 61 0.57 -5.54 -0.41
C ALA A 61 1.10 -4.11 -0.65
N PHE A 62 0.22 -3.12 -0.50
CA PHE A 62 0.54 -1.70 -0.67
C PHE A 62 0.75 -0.98 0.66
N THR A 63 1.77 -0.13 0.74
CA THR A 63 2.07 0.75 1.88
C THR A 63 1.65 2.20 1.59
N THR A 64 1.87 3.12 2.54
CA THR A 64 1.72 4.57 2.32
C THR A 64 3.04 5.25 1.92
N ASP A 65 4.11 4.46 1.78
CA ASP A 65 5.41 5.00 1.40
C ASP A 65 5.33 5.58 -0.02
N SER A 66 5.85 6.80 -0.17
CA SER A 66 5.81 7.51 -1.44
C SER A 66 7.01 7.14 -2.31
N GLY A 67 6.74 6.75 -3.56
CA GLY A 67 7.80 6.58 -4.55
C GLY A 67 7.42 5.75 -5.77
N PRO A 68 8.25 5.77 -6.82
CA PRO A 68 8.05 4.90 -7.98
C PRO A 68 8.30 3.44 -7.61
N LEU A 69 7.60 2.51 -8.26
CA LEU A 69 7.89 1.08 -8.18
C LEU A 69 8.99 0.70 -9.17
N ARG A 70 9.89 -0.19 -8.76
CA ARG A 70 10.96 -0.77 -9.58
C ARG A 70 10.75 -2.28 -9.68
N ARG A 71 11.26 -2.87 -10.77
CA ARG A 71 11.32 -4.34 -10.87
C ARG A 71 12.24 -4.86 -9.78
N GLY A 72 11.77 -5.85 -9.02
CA GLY A 72 12.52 -6.43 -7.89
C GLY A 72 12.22 -5.79 -6.54
N ASP A 73 11.36 -4.76 -6.49
CA ASP A 73 10.83 -4.28 -5.20
C ASP A 73 10.07 -5.40 -4.48
N ASN A 74 10.07 -5.36 -3.15
CA ASN A 74 9.34 -6.32 -2.32
C ASN A 74 7.82 -6.24 -2.65
N PRO A 75 7.18 -7.34 -3.09
CA PRO A 75 5.76 -7.35 -3.42
C PRO A 75 4.86 -7.04 -2.23
N PHE A 76 5.33 -7.22 -1.00
CA PHE A 76 4.61 -6.87 0.23
C PHE A 76 4.99 -5.49 0.80
N ALA A 77 5.75 -4.68 0.06
CA ALA A 77 6.06 -3.31 0.43
C ALA A 77 5.92 -2.36 -0.77
N LEU A 78 4.82 -2.50 -1.51
CA LEU A 78 4.58 -1.68 -2.70
C LEU A 78 4.25 -0.24 -2.32
N ARG A 79 5.14 0.67 -2.71
CA ARG A 79 4.96 2.12 -2.60
C ARG A 79 3.75 2.62 -3.40
N ARG A 80 3.15 3.71 -2.94
CA ARG A 80 2.04 4.40 -3.63
C ARG A 80 2.42 5.85 -3.92
N LEU A 81 1.64 6.49 -4.78
CA LEU A 81 1.69 7.94 -4.96
C LEU A 81 0.43 8.52 -4.33
N ASP A 82 0.60 9.28 -3.25
CA ASP A 82 -0.53 9.94 -2.61
C ASP A 82 -1.07 11.07 -3.50
N VAL A 83 -2.39 11.15 -3.57
CA VAL A 83 -3.11 12.20 -4.30
C VAL A 83 -3.85 13.05 -3.28
N CYS A 84 -3.29 14.21 -2.94
CA CYS A 84 -3.95 15.19 -2.08
C CYS A 84 -4.83 16.14 -2.92
N CYS A 85 -5.79 16.80 -2.26
CA CYS A 85 -6.66 17.81 -2.88
C CYS A 85 -5.87 18.98 -3.52
N GLY A 86 -4.63 19.22 -3.10
CA GLY A 86 -3.72 20.19 -3.74
C GLY A 86 -3.17 19.71 -5.09
N ASP A 87 -3.12 18.40 -5.31
CA ASP A 87 -2.48 17.79 -6.48
C ASP A 87 -3.41 17.69 -7.69
N CYS A 88 -4.69 17.94 -7.48
CA CYS A 88 -5.71 17.73 -8.50
C CYS A 88 -6.60 18.95 -8.73
N ARG A 89 -6.48 20.04 -7.95
CA ARG A 89 -7.30 21.26 -8.10
C ARG A 89 -6.56 22.36 -8.88
N GLY A 90 -7.21 22.90 -9.90
CA GLY A 90 -6.76 24.10 -10.59
C GLY A 90 -7.11 25.38 -9.83
N LEU A 91 -6.74 26.54 -10.37
CA LEU A 91 -6.94 27.88 -9.77
C LEU A 91 -8.40 28.16 -9.33
N ARG A 92 -9.38 27.51 -9.96
CA ARG A 92 -10.81 27.65 -9.65
C ARG A 92 -11.35 26.59 -8.66
N GLY A 93 -10.48 25.83 -8.00
CA GLY A 93 -10.85 24.79 -7.03
C GLY A 93 -11.48 23.52 -7.61
N ARG A 94 -11.65 23.44 -8.93
CA ARG A 94 -12.15 22.25 -9.64
C ARG A 94 -11.02 21.31 -10.03
N PHE A 95 -11.34 20.03 -10.24
CA PHE A 95 -10.42 19.07 -10.82
C PHE A 95 -9.82 19.61 -12.12
N SER A 96 -8.49 19.56 -12.24
CA SER A 96 -7.77 19.94 -13.45
C SER A 96 -6.91 18.76 -13.90
N PRO A 97 -7.25 18.10 -15.03
CA PRO A 97 -6.45 17.01 -15.58
C PRO A 97 -4.99 17.41 -15.83
N SER A 98 -4.74 18.65 -16.26
CA SER A 98 -3.39 19.13 -16.54
C SER A 98 -2.55 19.31 -15.28
N ILE A 99 -3.15 19.82 -14.19
CA ILE A 99 -2.47 19.92 -12.89
C ILE A 99 -2.16 18.52 -12.35
N PHE A 100 -3.16 17.64 -12.37
CA PHE A 100 -2.99 16.26 -11.94
C PHE A 100 -1.89 15.53 -12.73
N ALA A 101 -1.90 15.63 -14.06
CA ALA A 101 -0.86 15.06 -14.92
C ALA A 101 0.54 15.65 -14.65
N GLN A 102 0.63 16.95 -14.36
CA GLN A 102 1.89 17.58 -13.98
C GLN A 102 2.41 17.05 -12.63
N GLN A 103 1.53 16.84 -11.65
CA GLN A 103 1.91 16.30 -10.36
C GLN A 103 2.35 14.84 -10.43
N LEU A 104 1.65 14.01 -11.23
CA LEU A 104 2.09 12.63 -11.50
C LEU A 104 3.50 12.60 -12.11
N ARG A 105 3.81 13.50 -13.06
CA ARG A 105 5.15 13.60 -13.66
C ARG A 105 6.22 13.99 -12.64
N ARG A 106 5.91 14.89 -11.71
CA ARG A 106 6.83 15.31 -10.64
C ARG A 106 7.08 14.18 -9.64
N ALA A 107 6.01 13.51 -9.21
CA ALA A 107 6.09 12.39 -8.27
C ALA A 107 6.82 11.17 -8.87
N ALA A 108 6.74 10.97 -10.19
CA ALA A 108 7.51 9.95 -10.90
C ALA A 108 9.00 10.29 -11.06
N HIS A 109 9.43 11.54 -10.78
CA HIS A 109 10.81 12.01 -10.94
C HIS A 109 11.54 12.21 -9.60
N ILE A 110 11.19 11.42 -8.59
CA ILE A 110 11.93 11.38 -7.32
C ILE A 110 13.32 10.76 -7.59
N PRO A 111 14.43 11.48 -7.33
CA PRO A 111 15.77 10.90 -7.47
C PRO A 111 15.89 9.66 -6.57
N PRO A 112 16.72 8.65 -6.94
CA PRO A 112 16.97 7.50 -6.07
C PRO A 112 17.33 7.98 -4.65
N PRO A 113 16.92 7.27 -3.59
CA PRO A 113 17.40 7.61 -2.25
C PRO A 113 18.92 7.67 -2.30
N VAL A 114 19.48 8.74 -1.74
CA VAL A 114 20.92 8.87 -1.56
C VAL A 114 21.31 7.70 -0.69
N VAL A 115 22.01 6.72 -1.27
CA VAL A 115 22.66 5.68 -0.50
C VAL A 115 23.75 6.44 0.24
N GLU A 116 23.62 6.61 1.56
CA GLU A 116 24.76 7.01 2.37
C GLU A 116 25.80 5.92 2.13
N GLU A 117 26.86 6.27 1.39
CA GLU A 117 28.02 5.43 1.25
C GLU A 117 28.61 5.30 2.66
N ASP A 118 28.44 4.13 3.28
CA ASP A 118 29.17 3.77 4.48
C ASP A 118 30.67 3.97 4.18
N GLU A 119 31.27 4.97 4.82
CA GLU A 119 32.70 5.21 4.80
C GLU A 119 33.43 3.95 5.31
N GLU A 120 34.39 3.47 4.52
CA GLU A 120 35.32 2.36 4.83
C GLU A 120 36.09 2.54 6.15
#